data_AF-X1RHZ6-F1
#
_entry.id   AF-X1RHZ6-F1
#
_cell.length_a   1.000
_cell.length_b   1.000
_cell.length_c   1.000
_cell.angle_alpha   90.00
_cell.angle_beta   90.00
_cell.angle_gamma   90.00
#
_symmetry.space_group_name_H-M   'P 1'
#
loop_
_entity.id
_entity.type
_entity.pdbx_description
1 polymer ?
#
loop_
_entity_poly.entity_id
_entity_poly.type
_entity_poly.pdbx_seq_one_letter_code
_entity_poly.pdbx_strand_id
1 'polypeptide(L)'
;SHIIRPQGDVLYEMLEILPLLNSGVMVHFHDICTPKDYFDEWIYERNRFWNEQYLLEAFLSFNKKFKIILATNYLFHHHYELFISKCPILEIDRKKKPERETGSFWIKKI
;
A
#
# COMPACT_ATOMS: atom_id res chain seq x y z
N SER A 1 13.31 -0.04 -7.70
CA SER A 1 12.24 -0.66 -6.91
C SER A 1 12.14 0.00 -5.54
N HIS A 2 10.94 0.49 -5.22
CA HIS A 2 10.50 1.14 -3.98
C HIS A 2 11.02 2.54 -3.62
N ILE A 3 11.95 3.09 -4.41
CA ILE A 3 12.54 4.41 -4.15
C ILE A 3 12.39 5.28 -5.39
N ILE A 4 11.86 6.49 -5.19
CA ILE A 4 11.84 7.57 -6.16
C ILE A 4 13.27 7.96 -6.53
N ARG A 5 13.62 7.81 -7.80
CA ARG A 5 14.88 8.22 -8.40
C ARG A 5 14.62 8.71 -9.83
N PRO A 6 15.44 9.60 -10.40
CA PRO A 6 15.31 9.96 -11.80
C PRO A 6 15.27 8.70 -12.68
N GLN A 7 14.26 8.61 -13.56
CA GLN A 7 14.05 7.46 -14.46
C GLN A 7 13.80 6.12 -13.74
N GLY A 8 13.42 6.15 -12.46
CA GLY A 8 13.08 4.96 -11.68
C GLY A 8 11.70 4.38 -12.02
N ASP A 9 11.53 3.10 -11.74
CA ASP A 9 10.30 2.34 -11.92
C ASP A 9 9.09 2.98 -11.23
N VAL A 10 9.23 3.36 -9.95
CA VAL A 10 8.15 4.01 -9.17
C VAL A 10 7.64 5.27 -9.88
N LEU A 11 8.53 6.10 -10.43
CA LEU A 11 8.12 7.30 -11.15
C LEU A 11 7.45 6.96 -12.48
N TYR A 12 7.98 5.99 -13.22
CA TYR A 12 7.39 5.56 -14.48
C TYR A 12 5.97 5.01 -14.29
N GLU A 13 5.77 4.17 -13.28
CA GLU A 13 4.46 3.61 -12.95
C GLU A 13 3.47 4.69 -12.54
N MET A 14 3.88 5.63 -11.67
CA MET A 14 3.00 6.67 -11.14
C MET A 14 2.71 7.80 -12.13
N LEU A 15 3.68 8.20 -12.95
CA LEU A 15 3.57 9.37 -13.82
C LEU A 15 3.21 9.02 -15.26
N GLU A 16 3.59 7.84 -15.74
CA GLU A 16 3.34 7.42 -17.13
C GLU A 16 2.23 6.38 -17.23
N ILE A 17 2.25 5.33 -16.40
CA ILE A 17 1.26 4.22 -16.50
C ILE A 17 -0.07 4.60 -15.84
N LEU A 18 -0.05 4.94 -14.56
CA LEU A 18 -1.25 5.15 -13.73
C LEU A 18 -2.24 6.17 -14.34
N PRO A 19 -1.79 7.31 -14.92
CA PRO A 19 -2.69 8.29 -15.53
C PRO A 19 -3.37 7.79 -16.81
N LEU A 20 -2.78 6.83 -17.52
CA LEU A 20 -3.28 6.30 -18.80
C LEU A 20 -4.29 5.16 -18.65
N LEU A 21 -4.43 4.59 -17.45
CA LEU A 21 -5.36 3.46 -17.24
C LEU A 21 -6.80 3.83 -17.62
N ASN A 22 -7.60 2.87 -18.07
CA ASN A 22 -9.02 3.11 -18.34
C ASN A 22 -9.81 3.27 -17.02
N SER A 23 -10.95 3.97 -17.08
CA SER A 23 -11.92 3.96 -15.97
C SER A 23 -12.33 2.51 -15.66
N GLY A 24 -12.50 2.20 -14.39
CA GLY A 24 -12.86 0.87 -13.92
C GLY A 24 -11.68 -0.04 -13.56
N VAL A 25 -10.45 0.30 -13.97
CA VAL A 25 -9.25 -0.49 -13.66
C VAL A 25 -8.95 -0.44 -12.16
N MET A 26 -8.72 -1.62 -11.57
CA MET A 26 -8.23 -1.77 -10.20
C MET A 26 -6.70 -1.83 -10.21
N VAL A 27 -6.08 -1.10 -9.29
CA VAL A 27 -4.63 -1.00 -9.15
C VAL A 27 -4.24 -1.43 -7.74
N HIS A 28 -3.28 -2.33 -7.64
CA HIS A 28 -2.73 -2.83 -6.40
C HIS A 28 -1.33 -2.25 -6.19
N PHE A 29 -1.10 -1.68 -5.01
CA PHE A 29 0.20 -1.28 -4.50
C PHE A 29 0.58 -2.25 -3.39
N HIS A 30 1.73 -2.90 -3.55
CA HIS A 30 2.32 -3.73 -2.50
C HIS A 30 3.20 -2.87 -1.58
N ASP A 31 3.53 -3.41 -0.42
CA ASP A 31 4.35 -2.76 0.60
C ASP A 31 3.87 -1.34 0.99
N ILE A 32 2.55 -1.19 1.17
CA ILE A 32 1.91 0.04 1.67
C ILE A 32 1.31 -0.20 3.06
N CYS A 33 1.83 0.54 4.05
CA CYS A 33 1.39 0.54 5.44
C CYS A 33 0.41 1.68 5.78
N THR A 34 0.07 2.56 4.82
CA THR A 34 -0.88 3.67 5.03
C THR A 34 -2.15 3.22 5.76
N PRO A 35 -2.60 3.97 6.79
CA PRO A 35 -2.14 5.30 7.18
C PRO A 35 -0.97 5.31 8.20
N LYS A 36 -0.36 4.17 8.50
CA LYS A 36 0.83 4.10 9.33
C LYS A 36 2.09 4.30 8.50
N ASP A 37 3.17 4.66 9.18
CA ASP A 37 4.50 4.73 8.57
C ASP A 37 5.10 3.33 8.36
N TYR A 38 6.19 3.25 7.60
CA TYR A 38 7.00 2.05 7.46
C TYR A 38 7.60 1.60 8.80
N PHE A 39 7.89 0.30 8.92
CA PHE A 39 8.44 -0.28 10.13
C PHE A 39 9.82 0.29 10.49
N ASP A 40 10.05 0.54 11.78
CA ASP A 40 11.36 0.92 12.32
C ASP A 40 12.48 -0.04 11.89
N GLU A 41 12.22 -1.35 11.89
CA GLU A 41 13.17 -2.36 11.40
C GLU A 41 13.60 -2.10 9.95
N TRP A 42 12.67 -1.66 9.10
CA TRP A 42 12.98 -1.38 7.70
C TRP A 42 13.87 -0.15 7.57
N ILE A 43 13.58 0.90 8.33
CA ILE A 43 14.29 2.17 8.25
C ILE A 43 15.65 2.07 8.94
N TYR A 44 15.70 1.67 10.21
CA TYR A 44 16.89 1.76 11.05
C TYR A 44 17.82 0.56 10.94
N GLU A 45 17.27 -0.65 10.84
CA GLU A 45 18.10 -1.87 10.80
C GLU A 45 18.48 -2.23 9.35
N ARG A 46 17.54 -2.06 8.42
CA ARG A 46 17.71 -2.47 7.01
C ARG A 46 18.00 -1.33 6.04
N ASN A 47 18.00 -0.07 6.51
CA ASN A 47 18.25 1.12 5.69
C ASN A 47 17.38 1.18 4.41
N ARG A 48 16.11 0.73 4.50
CA ARG A 48 15.13 0.77 3.42
C ARG A 48 14.41 2.11 3.45
N PHE A 49 14.94 3.09 2.73
CA PHE A 49 14.32 4.40 2.55
C PHE A 49 13.25 4.39 1.46
N TRP A 50 12.34 3.42 1.52
CA TRP A 50 11.21 3.34 0.61
C TRP A 50 10.32 4.57 0.79
N ASN A 51 9.86 5.15 -0.31
CA ASN A 51 9.14 6.42 -0.29
C ASN A 51 7.95 6.47 -1.26
N GLU A 52 7.63 5.34 -1.90
CA GLU A 52 6.49 5.19 -2.79
C GLU A 52 5.15 5.38 -2.06
N GLN A 53 5.05 4.98 -0.80
CA GLN A 53 3.84 5.19 0.00
C GLN A 53 3.51 6.67 0.13
N TYR A 54 4.47 7.53 0.46
CA TYR A 54 4.21 8.95 0.62
C TYR A 54 3.85 9.62 -0.71
N LEU A 55 4.38 9.11 -1.82
CA LEU A 55 3.96 9.55 -3.17
C LEU A 55 2.51 9.13 -3.47
N LEU A 56 2.12 7.91 -3.09
CA LEU A 56 0.73 7.45 -3.19
C LEU A 56 -0.20 8.30 -2.32
N GLU A 57 0.17 8.59 -1.08
CA GLU A 57 -0.61 9.44 -0.16
C GLU A 57 -0.77 10.86 -0.71
N ALA A 58 0.30 11.46 -1.22
CA ALA A 58 0.26 12.77 -1.87
C ALA A 58 -0.64 12.74 -3.11
N PHE A 59 -0.53 11.70 -3.93
CA PHE A 59 -1.40 11.49 -5.09
C PHE A 59 -2.87 11.42 -4.67
N LEU A 60 -3.21 10.65 -3.64
CA LEU A 60 -4.60 10.46 -3.19
C LEU A 60 -5.21 11.70 -2.53
N SER A 61 -4.40 12.50 -1.82
CA SER A 61 -4.88 13.63 -1.00
C SER A 61 -5.74 14.65 -1.75
N PHE A 62 -5.54 14.79 -3.08
CA PHE A 62 -6.30 15.73 -3.90
C PHE A 62 -6.85 15.10 -5.19
N ASN A 63 -6.83 13.77 -5.30
CA ASN A 63 -7.22 13.09 -6.51
C ASN A 63 -8.62 12.48 -6.40
N LYS A 64 -9.56 13.06 -7.15
CA LYS A 64 -10.95 12.59 -7.25
C LYS A 64 -11.19 11.57 -8.36
N LYS A 65 -10.18 11.29 -9.21
CA LYS A 65 -10.25 10.31 -10.31
C LYS A 65 -9.98 8.89 -9.85
N PHE A 66 -9.58 8.69 -8.60
CA PHE A 66 -9.35 7.37 -8.02
C PHE A 66 -10.11 7.24 -6.71
N LYS A 67 -10.67 6.06 -6.48
CA LYS A 67 -11.35 5.68 -5.24
C LYS A 67 -10.53 4.63 -4.52
N ILE A 68 -10.31 4.81 -3.22
CA ILE A 68 -9.73 3.78 -2.35
C ILE A 68 -10.74 2.64 -2.22
N ILE A 69 -10.32 1.42 -2.52
CA ILE A 69 -11.12 0.19 -2.44
C ILE A 69 -10.77 -0.60 -1.17
N LEU A 70 -9.47 -0.71 -0.87
CA LEU A 70 -8.99 -1.51 0.26
C LEU A 70 -7.65 -0.98 0.77
N ALA A 71 -7.55 -0.74 2.07
CA ALA A 71 -6.30 -0.44 2.77
C ALA A 71 -6.09 -1.50 3.85
N THR A 72 -5.29 -2.52 3.56
CA THR A 72 -5.23 -3.70 4.44
C THR A 72 -4.57 -3.40 5.78
N ASN A 73 -3.52 -2.57 5.82
CA ASN A 73 -2.88 -2.17 7.09
C ASN A 73 -3.87 -1.45 8.02
N TYR A 74 -4.66 -0.52 7.46
CA TYR A 74 -5.74 0.13 8.19
C TYR A 74 -6.71 -0.89 8.80
N LEU A 75 -7.22 -1.84 8.00
CA LEU A 75 -8.14 -2.87 8.48
C LEU A 75 -7.51 -3.79 9.52
N PHE A 76 -6.23 -4.15 9.34
CA PHE A 76 -5.49 -4.99 10.28
C PHE A 76 -5.47 -4.37 11.68
N HIS A 77 -5.28 -3.05 11.79
CA HIS A 77 -5.19 -2.36 13.08
C HIS A 77 -6.51 -1.90 13.67
N HIS A 78 -7.50 -1.57 12.82
CA HIS A 78 -8.74 -0.93 13.29
C HIS A 78 -9.95 -1.88 13.22
N HIS A 79 -9.87 -2.95 12.42
CA HIS A 79 -10.98 -3.84 12.13
C HIS A 79 -10.55 -5.32 12.04
N TYR A 80 -9.57 -5.73 12.86
CA TYR A 80 -8.93 -7.04 12.77
C TYR A 80 -9.91 -8.22 12.72
N GLU A 81 -10.85 -8.29 13.67
CA GLU A 81 -11.83 -9.38 13.77
C GLU A 81 -12.70 -9.51 12.51
N LEU A 82 -13.19 -8.37 12.00
CA LEU A 82 -13.96 -8.36 10.76
C LEU A 82 -13.07 -8.76 9.58
N PHE A 83 -11.82 -8.32 9.55
CA PHE A 83 -10.90 -8.63 8.48
C PHE A 83 -10.58 -10.13 8.41
N ILE A 84 -10.24 -10.76 9.54
CA ILE A 84 -9.99 -12.21 9.58
C ILE A 84 -11.26 -13.03 9.28
N SER A 85 -12.46 -12.52 9.59
CA SER A 85 -13.71 -13.19 9.22
C SER A 85 -13.90 -13.32 7.70
N LYS A 86 -13.27 -12.43 6.92
CA LYS A 86 -13.29 -12.44 5.45
C LYS A 86 -12.00 -12.99 4.84
N CYS A 87 -10.89 -12.94 5.57
CA CYS A 87 -9.57 -13.39 5.16
C CYS A 87 -8.93 -14.26 6.27
N PRO A 88 -9.42 -15.49 6.49
CA PRO A 88 -8.98 -16.31 7.63
C PRO A 88 -7.51 -16.74 7.57
N ILE A 89 -6.91 -16.73 6.37
CA ILE A 89 -5.48 -17.00 6.19
C ILE A 89 -4.59 -16.02 6.96
N LEU A 90 -5.05 -14.79 7.16
CA LEU A 90 -4.34 -13.76 7.93
C LEU A 90 -4.15 -14.16 9.40
N GLU A 91 -5.11 -14.87 9.99
CA GLU A 91 -4.99 -15.36 11.37
C GLU A 91 -3.89 -16.43 11.48
N ILE A 92 -3.83 -17.33 10.50
CA ILE A 92 -2.81 -18.38 10.44
C ILE A 92 -1.42 -17.76 10.28
N ASP A 93 -1.28 -16.78 9.39
CA ASP A 93 -0.01 -16.10 9.15
C ASP A 93 0.46 -15.31 10.38
N ARG A 94 -0.46 -14.59 11.04
CA ARG A 94 -0.15 -13.84 12.27
C ARG A 94 0.31 -14.76 13.40
N LYS A 95 -0.29 -15.95 13.55
CA LYS A 95 0.15 -16.96 14.55
C LYS A 95 1.58 -17.45 14.29
N LYS A 96 2.00 -17.53 13.03
CA LYS A 96 3.35 -17.96 12.65
C LYS A 96 4.38 -16.82 12.73
N LYS A 97 3.95 -15.59 12.47
CA LYS A 97 4.79 -14.39 12.36
C LYS A 97 4.07 -13.18 12.95
N PRO A 98 3.99 -13.07 14.29
CA PRO A 98 3.19 -12.05 14.97
C PRO A 98 3.67 -10.62 14.70
N GLU A 99 4.92 -10.46 14.30
CA GLU A 99 5.57 -9.18 13.94
C GLU A 99 5.18 -8.66 12.55
N ARG A 100 4.61 -9.51 11.69
CA ARG A 100 4.21 -9.10 10.34
C ARG A 100 2.84 -8.44 10.32
N GLU A 101 2.74 -7.36 9.57
CA GLU A 101 1.47 -6.73 9.24
C GLU A 101 1.19 -6.80 7.73
N THR A 102 -0.01 -6.37 7.34
CA THR A 102 -0.42 -6.36 5.94
C THR A 102 0.05 -5.09 5.23
N GLY A 103 0.54 -5.23 3.99
CA GLY A 103 1.06 -4.14 3.17
C GLY A 103 0.36 -3.97 1.82
N SER A 104 -0.90 -4.37 1.69
CA SER A 104 -1.64 -4.30 0.42
C SER A 104 -2.60 -3.11 0.39
N PHE A 105 -2.55 -2.33 -0.69
CA PHE A 105 -3.41 -1.17 -0.90
C PHE A 105 -4.01 -1.18 -2.30
N TRP A 106 -5.31 -0.94 -2.41
CA TRP A 106 -6.07 -1.02 -3.66
C TRP A 106 -6.84 0.25 -3.93
N ILE A 107 -6.71 0.74 -5.16
CA ILE A 107 -7.51 1.83 -5.69
C ILE A 107 -8.18 1.42 -6.99
N LYS A 108 -9.23 2.15 -7.37
CA LYS A 108 -9.92 1.98 -8.64
C LYS A 108 -10.03 3.33 -9.35
N LYS A 109 -9.70 3.36 -10.63
CA LYS A 109 -9.92 4.56 -11.45
C LYS A 109 -11.42 4.74 -11.70
N ILE A 110 -11.91 5.95 -11.47
CA ILE A 110 -13.31 6.36 -11.69
C ILE A 110 -13.44 6.95 -13.09
#